data_AF-A0A1J1HU61-F1
#
_entry.id   AF-A0A1J1HU61-F1
#
_cell.length_a   1.000
_cell.length_b   1.000
_cell.length_c   1.000
_cell.angle_alpha   90.00
_cell.angle_beta   90.00
_cell.angle_gamma   90.00
#
_symmetry.space_group_name_H-M   'P 1'
#
loop_
_entity.id
_entity.type
_entity.pdbx_description
1 polymer ?
#
loop_
_entity_poly.entity_id
_entity_poly.type
_entity_poly.pdbx_seq_one_letter_code
_entity_poly.pdbx_strand_id
1 'polypeptide(L)'
;MGKLLSLLARDNNTSDCCGPKSSYDIFLDFENAQPSADELEVYQEVNEVLIKSDKILEEIQVYKGAGKEIREAISDPSSEVLERAWNVVLPLVEKLKACYEHSLELERIVPKLLSQLVGGRLNPTQHLETQQALVKQLAEILEFVLKFDEYKMKTPAIQNDFSYYRRTVSRQRFDYNNQMLISTELANRMSLFYAHATPMLKVLSEATSKFVQDNANDVDNTTETIGTMAKVCLRMLEKEKLLSQIEREETHLLVLRVMVGLVILYDHVHPDGAFVRSSHVDVKGCVKLLQAQPAIKAEPLLNALRYTTKHLNEEATPKNIRNLLAA
;
A
#
# COMPACT_ATOMS: atom_id res chain seq x y z
N MET A 1 3.77 29.27 -37.79
CA MET A 1 4.58 29.04 -36.57
C MET A 1 4.31 27.70 -35.88
N GLY A 2 3.11 27.11 -35.92
CA GLY A 2 2.84 25.83 -35.21
C GLY A 2 3.54 24.56 -35.75
N LYS A 3 3.92 24.51 -37.03
CA LYS A 3 4.64 23.35 -37.60
C LYS A 3 6.15 23.31 -37.28
N LEU A 4 6.76 24.45 -36.95
CA LEU A 4 8.19 24.50 -36.59
C LEU A 4 8.41 24.01 -35.15
N LEU A 5 7.48 24.30 -34.24
CA LEU A 5 7.54 23.85 -32.85
C LEU A 5 7.34 22.33 -32.70
N SER A 6 6.52 21.70 -33.56
CA SER A 6 6.38 20.24 -33.56
C SER A 6 7.57 19.50 -34.16
N LEU A 7 8.39 20.19 -34.96
CA LEU A 7 9.65 19.65 -35.51
C LEU A 7 10.78 19.78 -34.49
N LEU A 8 10.85 20.88 -33.75
CA LEU A 8 11.82 21.05 -32.65
C LEU A 8 11.57 20.10 -31.47
N ALA A 9 10.33 19.64 -31.26
CA ALA A 9 10.02 18.58 -30.28
C ALA A 9 10.40 17.16 -30.76
N ARG A 10 10.66 16.98 -32.08
CA ARG A 10 11.06 15.70 -32.68
C ARG A 10 12.59 15.56 -32.83
N ASP A 11 13.31 16.67 -32.91
CA ASP A 11 14.74 16.67 -33.26
C ASP A 11 15.71 16.55 -32.07
N ASN A 12 15.22 16.39 -30.83
CA ASN A 12 16.09 15.99 -29.70
C ASN A 12 16.38 14.47 -29.67
N ASN A 13 15.97 13.72 -30.70
CA ASN A 13 16.13 12.27 -30.81
C ASN A 13 17.13 11.86 -31.92
N THR A 14 18.29 12.51 -32.00
CA THR A 14 19.36 12.05 -32.90
C THR A 14 20.75 12.13 -32.26
N SER A 15 21.16 11.08 -31.57
CA SER A 15 22.33 10.27 -31.95
C SER A 15 22.50 9.09 -30.98
N ASP A 16 21.98 7.92 -31.36
CA ASP A 16 22.59 6.62 -31.09
C ASP A 16 21.77 5.54 -31.79
N CYS A 17 22.45 4.53 -32.33
CA CYS A 17 21.98 3.56 -33.34
C CYS A 17 20.92 2.54 -32.88
N CYS A 18 20.00 2.93 -32.01
CA CYS A 18 18.88 2.10 -31.54
C CYS A 18 17.58 2.90 -31.70
N GLY A 19 16.48 2.25 -32.12
CA GLY A 19 15.17 2.89 -32.30
C GLY A 19 14.71 3.73 -31.10
N PRO A 20 13.67 4.57 -31.23
CA PRO A 20 13.31 5.54 -30.21
C PRO A 20 13.15 4.84 -28.86
N LYS A 21 14.06 5.12 -27.92
CA LYS A 21 13.93 4.70 -26.52
C LYS A 21 12.60 5.26 -26.04
N SER A 22 11.63 4.38 -25.82
CA SER A 22 10.42 4.76 -25.10
C SER A 22 10.89 5.29 -23.75
N SER A 23 10.50 6.51 -23.36
CA SER A 23 11.02 7.20 -22.17
C SER A 23 10.69 6.51 -20.84
N TYR A 24 10.06 5.34 -20.89
CA TYR A 24 9.67 4.51 -19.75
C TYR A 24 10.36 3.14 -19.76
N ASP A 25 11.41 2.96 -20.57
CA ASP A 25 12.22 1.73 -20.62
C ASP A 25 13.27 1.72 -19.49
N ILE A 26 12.79 1.98 -18.27
CA ILE A 26 13.58 2.02 -17.03
C ILE A 26 13.50 0.63 -16.39
N PHE A 27 14.62 0.16 -15.85
CA PHE A 27 14.65 -1.03 -15.00
C PHE A 27 14.83 -0.57 -13.55
N LEU A 28 13.88 -0.92 -12.67
CA LEU A 28 13.99 -0.68 -11.24
C LEU A 28 14.58 -1.92 -10.58
N ASP A 29 15.79 -1.81 -10.05
CA ASP A 29 16.49 -2.93 -9.42
C ASP A 29 15.99 -3.16 -7.98
N PHE A 30 14.82 -3.78 -7.84
CA PHE A 30 14.27 -4.15 -6.54
C PHE A 30 15.13 -5.21 -5.80
N GLU A 31 16.08 -5.85 -6.48
CA GLU A 31 16.89 -6.92 -5.88
C GLU A 31 18.13 -6.36 -5.20
N ASN A 32 18.87 -5.49 -5.91
CA ASN A 32 20.20 -5.08 -5.50
C ASN A 32 20.36 -3.57 -5.27
N ALA A 33 19.34 -2.74 -5.51
CA ALA A 33 19.44 -1.29 -5.28
C ALA A 33 20.00 -0.96 -3.88
N GLN A 34 21.02 -0.13 -3.86
CA GLN A 34 21.68 0.39 -2.65
C GLN A 34 21.51 1.90 -2.58
N PRO A 35 21.37 2.48 -1.37
CA PRO A 35 21.22 3.92 -1.23
C PRO A 35 22.47 4.66 -1.67
N SER A 36 22.28 5.73 -2.44
CA SER A 36 23.30 6.76 -2.64
C SER A 36 23.54 7.56 -1.35
N ALA A 37 24.57 8.41 -1.35
CA ALA A 37 24.85 9.30 -0.22
C ALA A 37 23.69 10.25 0.10
N ASP A 38 22.97 10.71 -0.93
CA ASP A 38 21.84 11.62 -0.79
C ASP A 38 20.58 10.91 -0.25
N GLU A 39 20.44 9.60 -0.51
CA GLU A 39 19.32 8.80 -0.03
C GLU A 39 19.52 8.29 1.41
N LEU A 40 20.75 8.22 1.89
CA LEU A 40 21.13 7.40 3.04
C LEU A 40 20.37 7.73 4.33
N GLU A 41 20.17 9.01 4.64
CA GLU A 41 19.47 9.44 5.85
C GLU A 41 18.01 8.97 5.87
N VAL A 42 17.27 9.28 4.81
CA VAL A 42 15.87 8.87 4.66
C VAL A 42 15.76 7.35 4.55
N TYR A 43 16.69 6.73 3.83
CA TYR A 43 16.75 5.28 3.68
C TYR A 43 16.86 4.59 5.04
N GLN A 44 17.72 5.06 5.93
CA GLN A 44 17.88 4.48 7.27
C GLN A 44 16.61 4.61 8.11
N GLU A 45 15.97 5.78 8.14
CA GLU A 45 14.72 5.97 8.87
C GLU A 45 13.60 5.06 8.35
N VAL A 46 13.48 4.92 7.03
CA VAL A 46 12.46 4.06 6.40
C VAL A 46 12.76 2.58 6.66
N ASN A 47 14.03 2.19 6.61
CA ASN A 47 14.45 0.81 6.84
C ASN A 47 14.11 0.33 8.27
N GLU A 48 14.22 1.20 9.27
CA GLU A 48 13.79 0.87 10.64
C GLU A 48 12.30 0.55 10.75
N VAL A 49 11.47 1.24 9.95
CA VAL A 49 10.02 0.97 9.87
C VAL A 49 9.79 -0.34 9.12
N LEU A 50 10.45 -0.57 7.99
CA LEU A 50 10.30 -1.80 7.19
C LEU A 50 10.71 -3.08 7.94
N ILE A 51 11.76 -3.04 8.76
CA ILE A 51 12.14 -4.17 9.63
C ILE A 51 11.00 -4.52 10.61
N LYS A 52 10.22 -3.54 11.06
CA LYS A 52 9.05 -3.78 11.91
C LYS A 52 7.87 -4.30 11.09
N SER A 53 7.71 -3.85 9.84
CA SER A 53 6.67 -4.31 8.91
C SER A 53 6.68 -5.83 8.73
N ASP A 54 7.86 -6.44 8.59
CA ASP A 54 8.00 -7.90 8.49
C ASP A 54 7.43 -8.63 9.72
N LYS A 55 7.79 -8.17 10.92
CA LYS A 55 7.28 -8.74 12.18
C LYS A 55 5.77 -8.60 12.30
N ILE A 56 5.23 -7.44 11.93
CA ILE A 56 3.78 -7.20 11.95
C ILE A 56 3.05 -8.14 10.98
N LEU A 57 3.62 -8.41 9.79
CA LEU A 57 3.05 -9.37 8.84
C LEU A 57 3.08 -10.80 9.37
N GLU A 58 4.21 -11.23 9.94
CA GLU A 58 4.34 -12.55 10.55
C GLU A 58 3.28 -12.77 11.64
N GLU A 59 3.04 -11.77 12.49
CA GLU A 59 2.07 -11.86 13.57
C GLU A 59 0.62 -11.85 13.10
N ILE A 60 0.26 -10.98 12.15
CA ILE A 60 -1.13 -10.86 11.68
C ILE A 60 -1.54 -12.06 10.83
N GLN A 61 -0.60 -12.62 10.05
CA GLN A 61 -0.85 -13.81 9.21
C GLN A 61 -1.27 -15.02 10.04
N VAL A 62 -0.75 -15.17 11.25
CA VAL A 62 -1.03 -16.31 12.15
C VAL A 62 -2.06 -15.98 13.24
N TYR A 63 -2.77 -14.86 13.12
CA TYR A 63 -3.76 -14.43 14.10
C TYR A 63 -4.99 -15.37 14.11
N LYS A 64 -5.08 -16.24 15.13
CA LYS A 64 -6.17 -17.24 15.27
C LYS A 64 -7.43 -16.67 15.93
N GLY A 65 -7.26 -15.65 16.76
CA GLY A 65 -8.32 -15.07 17.58
C GLY A 65 -8.75 -15.90 18.79
N ALA A 66 -9.65 -15.34 19.62
CA ALA A 66 -10.12 -15.92 20.89
C ALA A 66 -11.60 -16.33 20.86
N GLY A 67 -12.13 -16.62 19.67
CA GLY A 67 -13.57 -16.77 19.46
C GLY A 67 -14.24 -17.90 20.26
N LYS A 68 -13.51 -18.95 20.63
CA LYS A 68 -14.03 -20.05 21.46
C LYS A 68 -14.23 -19.57 22.89
N GLU A 69 -13.16 -19.05 23.48
CA GLU A 69 -13.11 -18.59 24.87
C GLU A 69 -14.08 -17.42 25.09
N ILE A 70 -14.19 -16.50 24.12
CA ILE A 70 -15.17 -15.41 24.15
C ILE A 70 -16.61 -15.93 24.16
N ARG A 71 -16.95 -16.95 23.35
CA ARG A 71 -18.31 -17.51 23.33
C ARG A 71 -18.66 -18.23 24.63
N GLU A 72 -17.70 -18.95 25.21
CA GLU A 72 -17.84 -19.58 26.53
C GLU A 72 -18.10 -18.51 27.61
N ALA A 73 -17.28 -17.46 27.66
CA ALA A 73 -17.42 -16.35 28.61
C ALA A 73 -18.70 -15.51 28.45
N ILE A 74 -19.27 -15.45 27.25
CA ILE A 74 -20.58 -14.82 27.03
C ILE A 74 -21.72 -15.70 27.56
N SER A 75 -21.56 -17.02 27.50
CA SER A 75 -22.59 -18.00 27.86
C SER A 75 -22.59 -18.33 29.35
N ASP A 76 -21.42 -18.34 29.99
CA ASP A 76 -21.23 -18.59 31.42
C ASP A 76 -20.54 -17.38 32.09
N PRO A 77 -21.23 -16.66 33.00
CA PRO A 77 -20.66 -15.53 33.73
C PRO A 77 -19.79 -15.94 34.93
N SER A 78 -19.38 -17.21 35.04
CA SER A 78 -18.45 -17.65 36.09
C SER A 78 -17.07 -16.97 35.97
N SER A 79 -16.47 -16.65 37.12
CA SER A 79 -15.19 -15.93 37.15
C SER A 79 -14.07 -16.68 36.44
N GLU A 80 -14.03 -18.00 36.53
CA GLU A 80 -12.99 -18.84 35.90
C GLU A 80 -13.04 -18.75 34.37
N VAL A 81 -14.24 -18.79 33.77
CA VAL A 81 -14.40 -18.72 32.32
C VAL A 81 -14.08 -17.32 31.80
N LEU A 82 -14.49 -16.29 32.54
CA LEU A 82 -14.17 -14.89 32.21
C LEU A 82 -12.66 -14.63 32.26
N GLU A 83 -11.96 -15.13 33.29
CA GLU A 83 -10.51 -15.01 33.42
C GLU A 83 -9.77 -15.76 32.30
N ARG A 84 -10.23 -16.96 31.94
CA ARG A 84 -9.67 -17.72 30.82
C ARG A 84 -9.77 -16.96 29.50
N ALA A 85 -10.94 -16.38 29.20
CA ALA A 85 -11.13 -15.57 28.00
C ALA A 85 -10.24 -14.31 28.04
N TRP A 86 -10.12 -13.67 29.20
CA TRP A 86 -9.25 -12.50 29.37
C TRP A 86 -7.79 -12.82 29.09
N ASN A 87 -7.26 -13.91 29.66
CA ASN A 87 -5.87 -14.32 29.48
C ASN A 87 -5.50 -14.68 28.03
N VAL A 88 -6.49 -15.11 27.23
CA VAL A 88 -6.29 -15.38 25.79
C VAL A 88 -6.44 -14.11 24.96
N VAL A 89 -7.40 -13.24 25.29
CA VAL A 89 -7.66 -12.00 24.54
C VAL A 89 -6.56 -10.96 24.74
N LEU A 90 -6.01 -10.84 25.95
CA LEU A 90 -5.07 -9.76 26.28
C LEU A 90 -3.82 -9.75 25.38
N PRO A 91 -3.09 -10.87 25.18
CA PRO A 91 -1.94 -10.88 24.26
C PRO A 91 -2.33 -10.62 22.80
N LEU A 92 -3.55 -10.98 22.39
CA LEU A 92 -4.02 -10.67 21.05
C LEU A 92 -4.25 -9.18 20.86
N VAL A 93 -4.81 -8.52 21.88
CA VAL A 93 -5.03 -7.07 21.89
C VAL A 93 -3.70 -6.31 21.90
N GLU A 94 -2.65 -6.84 22.54
CA GLU A 94 -1.28 -6.32 22.45
C GLU A 94 -0.77 -6.31 21.00
N LYS A 95 -0.97 -7.40 20.27
CA LYS A 95 -0.62 -7.47 18.84
C LYS A 95 -1.41 -6.46 18.01
N LEU A 96 -2.71 -6.32 18.28
CA LEU A 96 -3.54 -5.32 17.60
C LEU A 96 -3.06 -3.88 17.90
N LYS A 97 -2.63 -3.63 19.14
CA LYS A 97 -2.02 -2.34 19.50
C LYS A 97 -0.74 -2.09 18.71
N ALA A 98 0.15 -3.08 18.61
CA ALA A 98 1.39 -2.96 17.85
C ALA A 98 1.14 -2.68 16.35
N CYS A 99 0.15 -3.35 15.75
CA CYS A 99 -0.25 -3.08 14.36
C CYS A 99 -0.76 -1.64 14.18
N TYR A 100 -1.60 -1.15 15.09
CA TYR A 100 -2.09 0.23 15.03
C TYR A 100 -0.95 1.25 15.21
N GLU A 101 -0.07 1.04 16.19
CA GLU A 101 1.08 1.92 16.40
C GLU A 101 2.02 1.95 15.19
N HIS A 102 2.23 0.80 14.53
CA HIS A 102 3.01 0.74 13.31
C HIS A 102 2.37 1.52 12.16
N SER A 103 1.03 1.58 12.08
CA SER A 103 0.34 2.44 11.11
C SER A 103 0.68 3.92 11.31
N LEU A 104 0.88 4.38 12.55
CA LEU A 104 1.31 5.74 12.85
C LEU A 104 2.77 6.00 12.43
N GLU A 105 3.64 4.98 12.49
CA GLU A 105 5.00 5.07 11.95
C GLU A 105 4.99 5.22 10.42
N LEU A 106 4.10 4.48 9.74
CA LEU A 106 3.89 4.63 8.30
C LEU A 106 3.37 6.02 7.93
N GLU A 107 2.35 6.52 8.64
CA GLU A 107 1.81 7.88 8.46
C GLU A 107 2.91 8.95 8.57
N ARG A 108 3.85 8.76 9.50
CA ARG A 108 4.98 9.68 9.70
C ARG A 108 6.05 9.58 8.61
N ILE A 109 6.41 8.36 8.18
CA ILE A 109 7.57 8.15 7.32
C ILE A 109 7.27 8.34 5.84
N VAL A 110 6.04 8.04 5.39
CA VAL A 110 5.65 8.14 3.99
C VAL A 110 5.84 9.54 3.41
N PRO A 111 5.41 10.64 4.06
CA PRO A 111 5.68 11.99 3.57
C PRO A 111 7.16 12.31 3.41
N LYS A 112 8.02 11.82 4.33
CA LYS A 112 9.47 12.00 4.23
C LYS A 112 10.05 11.29 3.01
N LEU A 113 9.64 10.04 2.79
CA LEU A 113 10.04 9.26 1.63
C LEU A 113 9.60 9.94 0.31
N LEU A 114 8.33 10.35 0.24
CA LEU A 114 7.80 11.03 -0.94
C LEU A 114 8.51 12.35 -1.22
N SER A 115 8.90 13.11 -0.20
CA SER A 115 9.64 14.37 -0.39
C SER A 115 10.98 14.22 -1.10
N GLN A 116 11.57 13.02 -1.11
CA GLN A 116 12.78 12.73 -1.89
C GLN A 116 12.46 12.32 -3.33
N LEU A 117 11.32 11.67 -3.54
CA LEU A 117 10.92 11.05 -4.81
C LEU A 117 10.08 11.96 -5.70
N VAL A 118 9.71 13.16 -5.23
CA VAL A 118 8.85 14.09 -5.97
C VAL A 118 9.36 15.53 -5.89
N GLY A 119 9.03 16.32 -6.90
CA GLY A 119 9.32 17.75 -6.96
C GLY A 119 10.77 18.10 -7.31
N GLY A 120 11.17 19.33 -7.01
CA GLY A 120 12.53 19.80 -7.27
C GLY A 120 12.84 19.97 -8.76
N ARG A 121 14.07 19.61 -9.16
CA ARG A 121 14.56 19.82 -10.54
C ARG A 121 14.46 18.57 -11.42
N LEU A 122 14.19 17.42 -10.81
CA LEU A 122 14.13 16.15 -11.51
C LEU A 122 12.70 15.90 -11.98
N ASN A 123 12.57 15.28 -13.15
CA ASN A 123 11.29 14.75 -13.60
C ASN A 123 11.04 13.35 -13.00
N PRO A 124 9.81 12.82 -13.07
CA PRO A 124 9.47 11.49 -12.56
C PRO A 124 10.43 10.37 -12.97
N THR A 125 10.76 10.26 -14.26
CA THR A 125 11.69 9.23 -14.79
C THR A 125 13.07 9.38 -14.15
N GLN A 126 13.57 10.61 -13.99
CA GLN A 126 14.88 10.85 -13.39
C GLN A 126 14.91 10.45 -11.91
N HIS A 127 13.87 10.77 -11.12
CA HIS A 127 13.77 10.28 -9.75
C HIS A 127 13.83 8.75 -9.69
N LEU A 128 13.09 8.07 -10.58
CA LEU A 128 13.07 6.61 -10.65
C LEU A 128 14.43 6.01 -11.05
N GLU A 129 15.22 6.70 -11.88
CA GLU A 129 16.54 6.24 -12.31
C GLU A 129 17.62 6.46 -11.24
N THR A 130 17.58 7.61 -10.54
CA THR A 130 18.65 8.03 -9.63
C THR A 130 18.43 7.64 -8.18
N GLN A 131 17.18 7.42 -7.74
CA GLN A 131 16.83 7.16 -6.34
C GLN A 131 16.20 5.77 -6.16
N GLN A 132 16.82 4.75 -6.76
CA GLN A 132 16.25 3.40 -6.82
C GLN A 132 16.06 2.77 -5.43
N ALA A 133 16.91 3.10 -4.46
CA ALA A 133 16.81 2.54 -3.12
C ALA A 133 15.55 3.04 -2.40
N LEU A 134 15.24 4.33 -2.52
CA LEU A 134 14.01 4.90 -1.98
C LEU A 134 12.77 4.43 -2.75
N VAL A 135 12.85 4.27 -4.08
CA VAL A 135 11.76 3.67 -4.87
C VAL A 135 11.48 2.23 -4.42
N LYS A 136 12.53 1.45 -4.15
CA LYS A 136 12.40 0.11 -3.58
C LYS A 136 11.71 0.14 -2.21
N GLN A 137 12.07 1.06 -1.33
CA GLN A 137 11.41 1.17 -0.03
C GLN A 137 9.94 1.58 -0.13
N LEU A 138 9.58 2.44 -1.08
CA LEU A 138 8.17 2.78 -1.34
C LEU A 138 7.39 1.54 -1.81
N ALA A 139 8.01 0.73 -2.68
CA ALA A 139 7.46 -0.55 -3.12
C ALA A 139 7.27 -1.56 -1.98
N GLU A 140 8.24 -1.66 -1.06
CA GLU A 140 8.15 -2.52 0.12
C GLU A 140 7.05 -2.06 1.10
N ILE A 141 6.88 -0.75 1.30
CA ILE A 141 5.74 -0.18 2.06
C ILE A 141 4.41 -0.56 1.41
N LEU A 142 4.28 -0.41 0.09
CA LEU A 142 3.06 -0.77 -0.64
C LEU A 142 2.76 -2.27 -0.53
N GLU A 143 3.79 -3.12 -0.63
CA GLU A 143 3.61 -4.56 -0.45
C GLU A 143 3.13 -4.90 0.96
N PHE A 144 3.74 -4.31 1.99
CA PHE A 144 3.30 -4.47 3.37
C PHE A 144 1.83 -4.11 3.54
N VAL A 145 1.44 -2.92 3.07
CA VAL A 145 0.08 -2.38 3.18
C VAL A 145 -0.94 -3.34 2.57
N LEU A 146 -0.69 -3.82 1.34
CA LEU A 146 -1.60 -4.73 0.66
C LEU A 146 -1.69 -6.09 1.35
N LYS A 147 -0.56 -6.68 1.77
CA LYS A 147 -0.54 -7.97 2.47
C LYS A 147 -1.26 -7.88 3.82
N PHE A 148 -1.00 -6.83 4.60
CA PHE A 148 -1.64 -6.64 5.90
C PHE A 148 -3.16 -6.56 5.75
N ASP A 149 -3.64 -5.73 4.82
CA ASP A 149 -5.07 -5.53 4.61
C ASP A 149 -5.74 -6.81 4.08
N GLU A 150 -5.06 -7.59 3.22
CA GLU A 150 -5.52 -8.91 2.78
C GLU A 150 -5.71 -9.87 3.97
N TYR A 151 -4.70 -9.99 4.85
CA TYR A 151 -4.80 -10.85 6.04
C TYR A 151 -5.91 -10.38 6.98
N LYS A 152 -6.01 -9.07 7.20
CA LYS A 152 -7.05 -8.49 8.04
C LYS A 152 -8.45 -8.77 7.49
N MET A 153 -8.68 -8.61 6.18
CA MET A 153 -9.98 -8.87 5.56
C MET A 153 -10.41 -10.33 5.68
N LYS A 154 -9.45 -11.27 5.69
CA LYS A 154 -9.70 -12.71 5.86
C LYS A 154 -9.88 -13.13 7.33
N THR A 155 -9.68 -12.22 8.29
CA THR A 155 -9.62 -12.55 9.72
C THR A 155 -10.66 -11.76 10.53
N PRO A 156 -11.95 -12.18 10.52
CA PRO A 156 -13.02 -11.48 11.23
C PRO A 156 -12.84 -11.48 12.76
N ALA A 157 -12.01 -12.39 13.30
CA ALA A 157 -11.71 -12.45 14.73
C ALA A 157 -11.06 -11.17 15.28
N ILE A 158 -10.29 -10.43 14.47
CA ILE A 158 -9.63 -9.18 14.87
C ILE A 158 -10.62 -8.18 15.47
N GLN A 159 -11.72 -7.90 14.76
CA GLN A 159 -12.73 -6.96 15.24
C GLN A 159 -13.52 -7.51 16.44
N ASN A 160 -13.79 -8.83 16.44
CA ASN A 160 -14.57 -9.47 17.50
C ASN A 160 -13.82 -9.49 18.83
N ASP A 161 -12.55 -9.86 18.81
CA ASP A 161 -11.69 -9.92 20.00
C ASP A 161 -11.50 -8.53 20.60
N PHE A 162 -11.20 -7.53 19.75
CA PHE A 162 -11.04 -6.15 20.21
C PHE A 162 -12.35 -5.56 20.76
N SER A 163 -13.48 -5.89 20.14
CA SER A 163 -14.81 -5.50 20.63
C SER A 163 -15.16 -6.19 21.96
N TYR A 164 -14.72 -7.43 22.18
CA TYR A 164 -14.86 -8.10 23.47
C TYR A 164 -14.01 -7.40 24.54
N TYR A 165 -12.72 -7.16 24.27
CA TYR A 165 -11.83 -6.44 25.17
C TYR A 165 -12.42 -5.10 25.64
N ARG A 166 -12.88 -4.26 24.69
CA ARG A 166 -13.49 -2.95 25.02
C ARG A 166 -14.73 -3.08 25.90
N ARG A 167 -15.58 -4.08 25.67
CA ARG A 167 -16.77 -4.32 26.50
C ARG A 167 -16.41 -4.81 27.90
N THR A 168 -15.38 -5.64 28.02
CA THR A 168 -14.92 -6.16 29.32
C THR A 168 -14.32 -5.05 30.17
N VAL A 169 -13.46 -4.21 29.59
CA VAL A 169 -12.84 -3.06 30.26
C VAL A 169 -13.88 -2.02 30.70
N SER A 170 -14.80 -1.63 29.81
CA SER A 170 -15.81 -0.59 30.12
C SER A 170 -16.80 -0.99 31.20
N ARG A 171 -17.10 -2.28 31.35
CA ARG A 171 -18.05 -2.78 32.35
C ARG A 171 -17.48 -2.90 33.76
N GLN A 172 -16.18 -2.63 33.97
CA GLN A 172 -15.49 -2.72 35.28
C GLN A 172 -15.79 -4.01 36.06
N ARG A 173 -16.08 -5.12 35.37
CA ARG A 173 -16.57 -6.36 36.02
C ARG A 173 -15.48 -7.08 36.85
N PHE A 174 -14.25 -6.62 36.77
CA PHE A 174 -13.08 -7.20 37.41
C PHE A 174 -12.09 -6.11 37.79
N ASP A 175 -11.32 -6.33 38.85
CA ASP A 175 -10.20 -5.49 39.30
C ASP A 175 -8.97 -5.56 38.35
N TYR A 176 -9.21 -5.60 37.03
CA TYR A 176 -8.16 -5.54 36.00
C TYR A 176 -7.62 -4.11 35.77
N ASN A 177 -7.89 -3.15 36.66
CA ASN A 177 -7.39 -1.79 36.53
C ASN A 177 -5.85 -1.73 36.43
N ASN A 178 -5.14 -2.69 37.05
CA ASN A 178 -3.68 -2.83 36.94
C ASN A 178 -3.21 -3.55 35.67
N GLN A 179 -4.11 -4.07 34.84
CA GLN A 179 -3.83 -4.78 33.57
C GLN A 179 -4.43 -4.05 32.36
N MET A 180 -4.92 -2.82 32.52
CA MET A 180 -5.41 -2.01 31.40
C MET A 180 -4.24 -1.59 30.51
N LEU A 181 -4.03 -2.36 29.44
CA LEU A 181 -3.03 -2.07 28.41
C LEU A 181 -3.31 -0.76 27.63
N ILE A 182 -4.59 -0.44 27.41
CA ILE A 182 -5.02 0.57 26.44
C ILE A 182 -5.95 1.58 27.11
N SER A 183 -5.64 2.88 26.95
CA SER A 183 -6.52 3.96 27.39
C SER A 183 -7.84 3.97 26.60
N THR A 184 -8.92 4.49 27.18
CA THR A 184 -10.21 4.55 26.48
C THR A 184 -10.13 5.31 25.16
N GLU A 185 -9.34 6.38 25.11
CA GLU A 185 -9.10 7.16 23.89
C GLU A 185 -8.39 6.34 22.81
N LEU A 186 -7.30 5.66 23.17
CA LEU A 186 -6.55 4.80 22.25
C LEU A 186 -7.44 3.66 21.73
N ALA A 187 -8.26 3.06 22.60
CA ALA A 187 -9.19 2.01 22.21
C ALA A 187 -10.22 2.47 21.17
N ASN A 188 -10.68 3.73 21.25
CA ASN A 188 -11.60 4.31 20.28
C ASN A 188 -10.92 4.52 18.91
N ARG A 189 -9.69 5.04 18.90
CA ARG A 189 -8.92 5.21 17.65
C ARG A 189 -8.62 3.87 16.97
N MET A 190 -8.18 2.88 17.74
CA MET A 190 -7.98 1.51 17.22
C MET A 190 -9.28 0.89 16.69
N SER A 191 -10.43 1.17 17.31
CA SER A 191 -11.72 0.65 16.82
C SER A 191 -12.06 1.21 15.45
N LEU A 192 -11.83 2.51 15.24
CA LEU A 192 -12.04 3.15 13.94
C LEU A 192 -11.07 2.60 12.90
N PHE A 193 -9.81 2.41 13.27
CA PHE A 193 -8.81 1.76 12.42
C PHE A 193 -9.31 0.39 11.94
N TYR A 194 -9.61 -0.54 12.85
CA TYR A 194 -10.01 -1.90 12.48
C TYR A 194 -11.39 -2.01 11.83
N ALA A 195 -12.26 -1.02 11.99
CA ALA A 195 -13.56 -0.95 11.31
C ALA A 195 -13.41 -0.80 9.79
N HIS A 196 -12.36 -0.13 9.30
CA HIS A 196 -12.09 -0.02 7.86
C HIS A 196 -11.68 -1.35 7.27
N ALA A 197 -12.15 -1.68 6.05
CA ALA A 197 -11.78 -2.92 5.36
C ALA A 197 -10.26 -3.01 5.14
N THR A 198 -9.65 -1.93 4.67
CA THR A 198 -8.23 -1.78 4.33
C THR A 198 -7.58 -0.68 5.18
N PRO A 199 -7.34 -0.93 6.48
CA PRO A 199 -6.90 0.09 7.41
C PRO A 199 -5.51 0.66 7.11
N MET A 200 -4.55 -0.17 6.68
CA MET A 200 -3.20 0.30 6.36
C MET A 200 -3.19 1.13 5.09
N LEU A 201 -3.95 0.72 4.07
CA LEU A 201 -4.07 1.51 2.86
C LEU A 201 -4.75 2.84 3.13
N LYS A 202 -5.77 2.87 4.00
CA LYS A 202 -6.41 4.13 4.38
C LYS A 202 -5.36 5.09 4.94
N VAL A 203 -4.54 4.65 5.89
CA VAL A 203 -3.46 5.45 6.47
C VAL A 203 -2.48 5.92 5.40
N LEU A 204 -2.02 5.02 4.51
CA LEU A 204 -1.12 5.38 3.41
C LEU A 204 -1.75 6.45 2.51
N SER A 205 -2.99 6.24 2.08
CA SER A 205 -3.69 7.14 1.16
C SER A 205 -3.96 8.52 1.76
N GLU A 206 -4.30 8.59 3.05
CA GLU A 206 -4.51 9.85 3.78
C GLU A 206 -3.19 10.60 3.97
N ALA A 207 -2.11 9.89 4.34
CA ALA A 207 -0.78 10.47 4.47
C ALA A 207 -0.27 11.04 3.13
N THR A 208 -0.42 10.28 2.03
CA THR A 208 -0.04 10.74 0.69
C THR A 208 -0.92 11.89 0.21
N SER A 209 -2.24 11.83 0.43
CA SER A 209 -3.15 12.93 0.05
C SER A 209 -2.82 14.21 0.79
N LYS A 210 -2.52 14.12 2.10
CA LYS A 210 -2.08 15.27 2.90
C LYS A 210 -0.75 15.81 2.39
N PHE A 211 0.22 14.95 2.11
CA PHE A 211 1.50 15.38 1.51
C PHE A 211 1.29 16.13 0.19
N VAL A 212 0.40 15.66 -0.68
CA VAL A 212 0.07 16.34 -1.95
C VAL A 212 -0.58 17.71 -1.70
N GLN A 213 -1.48 17.80 -0.73
CA GLN A 213 -2.13 19.07 -0.36
C GLN A 213 -1.15 20.07 0.23
N ASP A 214 -0.24 19.61 1.09
CA ASP A 214 0.80 20.45 1.71
C ASP A 214 1.84 20.94 0.68
N ASN A 215 1.95 20.25 -0.47
CA ASN A 215 2.81 20.60 -1.60
C ASN A 215 1.99 21.01 -2.85
N ALA A 216 0.96 21.85 -2.65
CA ALA A 216 -0.02 22.20 -3.69
C ALA A 216 0.55 22.71 -5.03
N ASN A 217 1.75 23.29 -5.03
CA ASN A 217 2.42 23.75 -6.26
C ASN A 217 2.96 22.58 -7.13
N ASP A 218 3.06 21.38 -6.57
CA ASP A 218 3.66 20.18 -7.16
C ASP A 218 2.70 18.98 -7.17
N VAL A 219 1.37 19.22 -7.10
CA VAL A 219 0.33 18.16 -7.12
C VAL A 219 0.44 17.31 -8.38
N ASP A 220 0.57 17.97 -9.53
CA ASP A 220 0.73 17.31 -10.82
C ASP A 220 2.01 16.49 -10.84
N ASN A 221 3.13 17.01 -10.30
CA ASN A 221 4.39 16.28 -10.22
C ASN A 221 4.29 15.03 -9.33
N THR A 222 3.70 15.14 -8.14
CA THR A 222 3.59 14.01 -7.20
C THR A 222 2.73 12.89 -7.80
N THR A 223 1.56 13.24 -8.34
CA THR A 223 0.67 12.25 -8.95
C THR A 223 1.26 11.68 -10.24
N GLU A 224 1.93 12.50 -11.06
CA GLU A 224 2.66 12.06 -12.25
C GLU A 224 3.79 11.09 -11.89
N THR A 225 4.52 11.30 -10.79
CA THR A 225 5.54 10.35 -10.32
C THR A 225 4.94 9.00 -9.95
N ILE A 226 3.86 8.97 -9.15
CA ILE A 226 3.17 7.73 -8.79
C ILE A 226 2.67 7.02 -10.06
N GLY A 227 2.08 7.77 -11.00
CA GLY A 227 1.59 7.23 -12.27
C GLY A 227 2.71 6.71 -13.17
N THR A 228 3.85 7.40 -13.19
CA THR A 228 5.05 6.98 -13.93
C THR A 228 5.65 5.72 -13.35
N MET A 229 5.73 5.60 -12.02
CA MET A 229 6.19 4.38 -11.35
C MET A 229 5.28 3.19 -11.70
N ALA A 230 3.95 3.38 -11.72
CA ALA A 230 3.01 2.33 -12.13
C ALA A 230 3.23 1.89 -13.59
N LYS A 231 3.45 2.84 -14.50
CA LYS A 231 3.81 2.57 -15.90
C LYS A 231 5.13 1.82 -16.02
N VAL A 232 6.15 2.19 -15.25
CA VAL A 232 7.46 1.51 -15.26
C VAL A 232 7.31 0.07 -14.77
N CYS A 233 6.59 -0.18 -13.67
CA CYS A 233 6.30 -1.54 -13.22
C CYS A 233 5.57 -2.36 -14.29
N LEU A 234 4.54 -1.78 -14.93
CA LEU A 234 3.84 -2.42 -16.04
C LEU A 234 4.80 -2.77 -17.19
N ARG A 235 5.66 -1.82 -17.60
CA ARG A 235 6.64 -2.03 -18.68
C ARG A 235 7.68 -3.08 -18.34
N MET A 236 8.17 -3.11 -17.10
CA MET A 236 9.10 -4.14 -16.63
C MET A 236 8.50 -5.54 -16.75
N LEU A 237 7.19 -5.68 -16.53
CA LEU A 237 6.48 -6.94 -16.63
C LEU A 237 6.08 -7.30 -18.08
N GLU A 238 5.87 -6.32 -18.96
CA GLU A 238 5.51 -6.56 -20.36
C GLU A 238 6.71 -6.85 -21.27
N LYS A 239 7.84 -6.19 -21.04
CA LYS A 239 9.00 -6.26 -21.94
C LYS A 239 9.92 -7.39 -21.52
N GLU A 240 10.06 -8.40 -22.38
CA GLU A 240 10.93 -9.57 -22.15
C GLU A 240 12.35 -9.20 -21.70
N LYS A 241 12.97 -8.17 -22.32
CA LYS A 241 14.31 -7.69 -21.94
C LYS A 241 14.40 -7.14 -20.51
N LEU A 242 13.34 -6.50 -20.01
CA LEU A 242 13.29 -5.98 -18.65
C LEU A 242 12.89 -7.09 -17.67
N LEU A 243 11.91 -7.90 -18.05
CA LEU A 243 11.45 -9.05 -17.30
C LEU A 243 12.57 -10.06 -17.04
N SER A 244 13.43 -10.31 -18.03
CA SER A 244 14.56 -11.23 -17.91
C SER A 244 15.66 -10.77 -16.95
N GLN A 245 15.64 -9.51 -16.52
CA GLN A 245 16.56 -8.99 -15.50
C GLN A 245 16.03 -9.21 -14.07
N ILE A 246 14.78 -9.66 -13.92
CA ILE A 246 14.23 -10.07 -12.62
C ILE A 246 14.61 -11.53 -12.39
N GLU A 247 15.53 -11.80 -11.46
CA GLU A 247 16.03 -13.15 -11.24
C GLU A 247 15.12 -13.97 -10.33
N ARG A 248 14.56 -13.35 -9.28
CA ARG A 248 13.77 -14.06 -8.27
C ARG A 248 12.27 -13.97 -8.54
N GLU A 249 11.58 -15.11 -8.38
CA GLU A 249 10.11 -15.16 -8.48
C GLU A 249 9.42 -14.24 -7.46
N GLU A 250 10.00 -14.11 -6.27
CA GLU A 250 9.52 -13.20 -5.22
C GLU A 250 9.51 -11.75 -5.70
N THR A 251 10.57 -11.31 -6.38
CA THR A 251 10.67 -9.98 -6.98
C THR A 251 9.62 -9.79 -8.07
N HIS A 252 9.41 -10.80 -8.93
CA HIS A 252 8.34 -10.73 -9.93
C HIS A 252 6.96 -10.53 -9.29
N LEU A 253 6.66 -11.24 -8.20
CA LEU A 253 5.42 -11.07 -7.44
C LEU A 253 5.33 -9.71 -6.74
N LEU A 254 6.46 -9.20 -6.23
CA LEU A 254 6.56 -7.85 -5.68
C LEU A 254 6.20 -6.80 -6.74
N VAL A 255 6.78 -6.85 -7.95
CA VAL A 255 6.48 -5.88 -9.00
C VAL A 255 5.00 -5.90 -9.40
N LEU A 256 4.36 -7.08 -9.45
CA LEU A 256 2.91 -7.20 -9.67
C LEU A 256 2.08 -6.50 -8.57
N ARG A 257 2.44 -6.73 -7.30
CA ARG A 257 1.78 -6.09 -6.14
C ARG A 257 1.96 -4.59 -6.15
N VAL A 258 3.18 -4.13 -6.39
CA VAL A 258 3.55 -2.71 -6.42
C VAL A 258 2.83 -1.99 -7.54
N MET A 259 2.77 -2.58 -8.74
CA MET A 259 1.99 -2.04 -9.86
C MET A 259 0.53 -1.78 -9.45
N VAL A 260 -0.11 -2.74 -8.77
CA VAL A 260 -1.49 -2.59 -8.29
C VAL A 260 -1.59 -1.59 -7.13
N GLY A 261 -0.67 -1.63 -6.18
CA GLY A 261 -0.62 -0.69 -5.06
C GLY A 261 -0.51 0.76 -5.53
N LEU A 262 0.31 1.02 -6.55
CA LEU A 262 0.46 2.34 -7.16
C LEU A 262 -0.80 2.79 -7.91
N VAL A 263 -1.47 1.88 -8.63
CA VAL A 263 -2.78 2.18 -9.27
C VAL A 263 -3.80 2.61 -8.22
N ILE A 264 -3.89 1.86 -7.12
CA ILE A 264 -4.82 2.16 -6.03
C ILE A 264 -4.45 3.48 -5.36
N LEU A 265 -3.17 3.68 -5.00
CA LEU A 265 -2.71 4.91 -4.36
C LEU A 265 -2.97 6.14 -5.25
N TYR A 266 -2.66 6.04 -6.55
CA TYR A 266 -2.97 7.09 -7.52
C TYR A 266 -4.47 7.40 -7.54
N ASP A 267 -5.31 6.37 -7.55
CA ASP A 267 -6.77 6.55 -7.56
C ASP A 267 -7.29 7.27 -6.31
N HIS A 268 -6.67 7.09 -5.15
CA HIS A 268 -7.08 7.79 -3.93
C HIS A 268 -6.62 9.25 -3.90
N VAL A 269 -5.43 9.52 -4.44
CA VAL A 269 -4.72 10.80 -4.30
C VAL A 269 -5.00 11.77 -5.45
N HIS A 270 -5.13 11.28 -6.68
CA HIS A 270 -5.40 12.11 -7.85
C HIS A 270 -6.85 12.65 -7.81
N PRO A 271 -7.10 13.95 -8.05
CA PRO A 271 -8.43 14.55 -7.95
C PRO A 271 -9.50 13.85 -8.80
N ASP A 272 -9.13 13.47 -10.02
CA ASP A 272 -10.03 12.79 -10.97
C ASP A 272 -9.92 11.24 -10.93
N GLY A 273 -9.07 10.69 -10.05
CA GLY A 273 -8.84 9.25 -9.95
C GLY A 273 -8.03 8.61 -11.09
N ALA A 274 -7.88 7.28 -11.01
CA ALA A 274 -7.08 6.48 -11.96
C ALA A 274 -7.85 6.08 -13.23
N PHE A 275 -9.17 6.25 -13.25
CA PHE A 275 -10.02 5.67 -14.29
C PHE A 275 -10.42 6.64 -15.41
N VAL A 276 -10.08 7.93 -15.26
CA VAL A 276 -10.30 8.93 -16.31
C VAL A 276 -9.34 8.74 -17.47
N ARG A 277 -9.76 9.17 -18.66
CA ARG A 277 -8.96 9.01 -19.90
C ARG A 277 -7.63 9.77 -19.87
N SER A 278 -7.55 10.85 -19.11
CA SER A 278 -6.34 11.66 -18.90
C SER A 278 -5.41 11.09 -17.83
N SER A 279 -5.76 9.97 -17.19
CA SER A 279 -4.95 9.39 -16.12
C SER A 279 -3.55 9.04 -16.61
N HIS A 280 -2.56 9.25 -15.74
CA HIS A 280 -1.19 8.85 -15.97
C HIS A 280 -0.96 7.35 -15.73
N VAL A 281 -1.98 6.59 -15.35
CA VAL A 281 -1.91 5.15 -15.10
C VAL A 281 -2.63 4.38 -16.22
N ASP A 282 -1.98 3.36 -16.79
CA ASP A 282 -2.64 2.45 -17.74
C ASP A 282 -3.35 1.31 -17.00
N VAL A 283 -4.49 1.63 -16.37
CA VAL A 283 -5.29 0.65 -15.62
C VAL A 283 -5.68 -0.54 -16.50
N LYS A 284 -6.04 -0.29 -17.76
CA LYS A 284 -6.45 -1.36 -18.68
C LYS A 284 -5.28 -2.31 -19.00
N GLY A 285 -4.08 -1.76 -19.21
CA GLY A 285 -2.85 -2.53 -19.37
C GLY A 285 -2.55 -3.38 -18.14
N CYS A 286 -2.58 -2.78 -16.95
CA CYS A 286 -2.37 -3.48 -15.68
C CYS A 286 -3.33 -4.66 -15.51
N VAL A 287 -4.64 -4.46 -15.74
CA VAL A 287 -5.61 -5.54 -15.54
C VAL A 287 -5.46 -6.65 -16.58
N LYS A 288 -5.19 -6.32 -17.84
CA LYS A 288 -4.89 -7.33 -18.87
C LYS A 288 -3.65 -8.15 -18.53
N LEU A 289 -2.60 -7.50 -18.04
CA LEU A 289 -1.39 -8.17 -17.60
C LEU A 289 -1.69 -9.15 -16.47
N LEU A 290 -2.47 -8.73 -15.46
CA LEU A 290 -2.91 -9.60 -14.37
C LEU A 290 -3.75 -10.78 -14.87
N GLN A 291 -4.69 -10.57 -15.80
CA GLN A 291 -5.50 -11.63 -16.39
C GLN A 291 -4.68 -12.67 -17.18
N ALA A 292 -3.47 -12.32 -17.62
CA ALA A 292 -2.54 -13.25 -18.25
C ALA A 292 -1.71 -14.06 -17.24
N GLN A 293 -1.73 -13.70 -15.95
CA GLN A 293 -1.03 -14.42 -14.89
C GLN A 293 -1.87 -15.61 -14.38
N PRO A 294 -1.24 -16.62 -13.75
CA PRO A 294 -1.97 -17.69 -13.06
C PRO A 294 -2.97 -17.12 -12.04
N ALA A 295 -4.19 -17.66 -12.01
CA ALA A 295 -5.29 -17.15 -11.18
C ALA A 295 -4.92 -17.01 -9.69
N ILE A 296 -4.12 -17.94 -9.15
CA ILE A 296 -3.64 -17.89 -7.76
C ILE A 296 -2.80 -16.64 -7.45
N LYS A 297 -2.11 -16.09 -8.45
CA LYS A 297 -1.31 -14.86 -8.35
C LYS A 297 -2.15 -13.62 -8.66
N ALA A 298 -3.01 -13.71 -9.67
CA ALA A 298 -3.77 -12.57 -10.20
C ALA A 298 -4.98 -12.18 -9.34
N GLU A 299 -5.73 -13.17 -8.85
CA GLU A 299 -7.05 -12.95 -8.26
C GLU A 299 -7.03 -12.08 -6.99
N PRO A 300 -6.08 -12.22 -6.05
CA PRO A 300 -5.97 -11.31 -4.92
C PRO A 300 -5.76 -9.85 -5.35
N LEU A 301 -4.94 -9.64 -6.39
CA LEU A 301 -4.61 -8.32 -6.93
C LEU A 301 -5.79 -7.70 -7.69
N LEU A 302 -6.52 -8.50 -8.47
CA LEU A 302 -7.76 -8.07 -9.12
C LEU A 302 -8.81 -7.66 -8.08
N ASN A 303 -8.95 -8.42 -7.00
CA ASN A 303 -9.85 -8.07 -5.90
C ASN A 303 -9.44 -6.78 -5.18
N ALA A 304 -8.15 -6.54 -4.99
CA ALA A 304 -7.68 -5.26 -4.48
C ALA A 304 -8.11 -4.09 -5.38
N LEU A 305 -7.99 -4.23 -6.71
CA LEU A 305 -8.51 -3.21 -7.64
C LEU A 305 -10.03 -3.05 -7.56
N ARG A 306 -10.78 -4.15 -7.41
CA ARG A 306 -12.26 -4.13 -7.37
C ARG A 306 -12.81 -3.45 -6.11
N TYR A 307 -12.24 -3.76 -4.96
CA TYR A 307 -12.85 -3.42 -3.67
C TYR A 307 -12.18 -2.23 -2.97
N THR A 308 -10.98 -1.86 -3.40
CA THR A 308 -10.16 -0.91 -2.66
C THR A 308 -9.92 0.39 -3.43
N THR A 309 -10.24 0.43 -4.72
CA THR A 309 -10.24 1.68 -5.50
C THR A 309 -11.41 2.58 -5.10
N LYS A 310 -11.20 3.89 -5.21
CA LYS A 310 -12.13 4.95 -4.84
C LYS A 310 -13.11 5.26 -5.98
N HIS A 311 -12.64 5.38 -7.21
CA HIS A 311 -13.44 5.93 -8.32
C HIS A 311 -13.98 4.85 -9.29
N LEU A 312 -13.65 3.56 -9.11
CA LEU A 312 -14.07 2.48 -10.03
C LEU A 312 -15.59 2.43 -10.27
N ASN A 313 -16.37 2.66 -9.21
CA ASN A 313 -17.83 2.54 -9.22
C ASN A 313 -18.55 3.84 -9.62
N GLU A 314 -17.83 4.90 -9.95
CA GLU A 314 -18.43 6.17 -10.38
C GLU A 314 -19.00 6.09 -11.80
N GLU A 315 -20.02 6.90 -12.08
CA GLU A 315 -20.68 6.91 -13.40
C GLU A 315 -19.71 7.27 -14.54
N ALA A 316 -18.78 8.19 -14.26
CA ALA A 316 -17.75 8.68 -15.18
C ALA A 316 -16.75 7.59 -15.61
N THR A 317 -16.59 6.52 -14.83
CA THR A 317 -15.67 5.44 -15.14
C THR A 317 -16.08 4.70 -16.41
N PRO A 318 -15.18 4.53 -17.41
CA PRO A 318 -15.51 3.85 -18.66
C PRO A 318 -16.09 2.45 -18.46
N LYS A 319 -17.26 2.18 -19.06
CA LYS A 319 -17.98 0.89 -18.96
C LYS A 319 -17.12 -0.33 -19.28
N ASN A 320 -16.21 -0.20 -20.24
CA ASN A 320 -15.29 -1.27 -20.62
C ASN A 320 -14.32 -1.63 -19.51
N ILE A 321 -13.84 -0.68 -18.71
CA ILE A 321 -12.95 -0.95 -17.56
C ILE A 321 -13.76 -1.59 -16.43
N ARG A 322 -14.96 -1.07 -16.13
CA ARG A 322 -15.85 -1.69 -15.13
C ARG A 322 -16.15 -3.14 -15.47
N ASN A 323 -16.52 -3.43 -16.71
CA ASN A 323 -16.80 -4.80 -17.14
C ASN A 323 -15.57 -5.72 -17.05
N LEU A 324 -14.38 -5.17 -17.27
CA LEU A 324 -13.13 -5.94 -17.24
C LEU A 324 -12.74 -6.33 -15.81
N LEU A 325 -13.14 -5.54 -14.81
CA LEU A 325 -12.98 -5.82 -13.38
C LEU A 325 -14.23 -6.47 -12.75
N ALA A 326 -15.38 -6.51 -13.42
CA ALA A 326 -16.61 -7.14 -12.91
C ALA A 326 -16.65 -8.66 -13.12
N ALA A 327 -15.83 -9.19 -14.03
CA ALA A 327 -15.61 -10.62 -14.24
C ALA A 327 -14.65 -11.18 -13.20
#